data_AF-A0A557XD59-F1
#
_entry.id   AF-A0A557XD59-F1
#
_cell.length_a   1.000
_cell.length_b   1.000
_cell.length_c   1.000
_cell.angle_alpha   90.00
_cell.angle_beta   90.00
_cell.angle_gamma   90.00
#
_symmetry.space_group_name_H-M   'P 1'
#
loop_
_entity.id
_entity.type
_entity.pdbx_description
1 polymer ?
#
loop_
_entity_poly.entity_id
_entity_poly.type
_entity_poly.pdbx_seq_one_letter_code
_entity_poly.pdbx_strand_id
1 'polypeptide(L)'
;MANVVTTGEARDALHKIAQRFDAGEGEPVYFGSHRRAQGVIVPVAVWEKLLEAAEDELDAELARERLARDDGRHLSQAEVNEVLDRLRAGRSA
;
A
#
# COMPACT_ATOMS: atom_id res chain seq x y z
N MET A 1 -4.85 -18.58 15.25
CA MET A 1 -3.87 -17.56 15.66
C MET A 1 -2.54 -17.99 15.09
N ALA A 2 -1.89 -17.19 14.25
CA ALA A 2 -0.61 -17.58 13.65
C ALA A 2 0.44 -17.81 14.75
N ASN A 3 1.25 -18.85 14.62
CA ASN A 3 2.25 -19.20 15.62
C ASN A 3 3.35 -18.13 15.64
N VAL A 4 3.62 -17.53 16.80
CA VAL A 4 4.66 -16.49 16.97
C VAL A 4 5.94 -17.16 17.41
N VAL A 5 6.94 -17.16 16.54
CA VAL A 5 8.29 -17.67 16.86
C VAL A 5 9.11 -16.62 17.58
N THR A 6 10.16 -17.02 18.28
CA THR A 6 11.14 -16.06 18.82
C THR A 6 11.97 -15.43 17.70
N THR A 7 12.56 -14.27 17.97
CA THR A 7 13.48 -13.62 17.01
C THR A 7 14.67 -14.52 16.66
N GLY A 8 15.17 -15.32 17.61
CA GLY A 8 16.26 -16.28 17.38
C GLY A 8 15.83 -17.39 16.41
N GLU A 9 14.68 -18.00 16.64
CA GLU A 9 14.13 -19.04 15.75
C GLU A 9 13.85 -18.50 14.34
N ALA A 10 13.31 -17.28 14.23
CA ALA A 10 13.09 -16.63 12.92
C ALA A 10 14.41 -16.42 12.17
N ARG A 11 15.46 -15.94 12.87
CA ARG A 11 16.78 -15.73 12.29
C ARG A 11 17.38 -17.05 11.80
N ASP A 12 17.32 -18.09 12.62
CA ASP A 12 17.92 -19.38 12.32
C ASP A 12 17.16 -20.12 11.19
N ALA A 13 15.87 -19.84 11.01
CA ALA A 13 15.03 -20.38 9.96
C ALA A 13 14.98 -19.54 8.66
N LEU A 14 15.62 -18.36 8.61
CA LEU A 14 15.42 -17.38 7.53
C LEU A 14 15.67 -17.95 6.13
N HIS A 15 16.72 -18.77 5.98
CA HIS A 15 17.03 -19.41 4.70
C HIS A 15 15.91 -20.37 4.23
N LYS A 16 15.32 -21.14 5.15
CA LYS A 16 14.20 -22.03 4.84
C LYS A 16 12.93 -21.25 4.53
N ILE A 17 12.70 -20.14 5.24
CA ILE A 17 11.56 -19.25 4.97
C ILE A 17 11.66 -18.68 3.55
N ALA A 18 12.84 -18.21 3.15
CA ALA A 18 13.07 -17.71 1.79
C ALA A 18 12.83 -18.80 0.73
N GLN A 19 13.34 -20.02 0.92
CA GLN A 19 13.09 -21.14 0.01
C GLN A 19 11.59 -21.48 -0.14
N ARG A 20 10.83 -21.42 0.95
CA ARG A 20 9.37 -21.61 0.91
C ARG A 20 8.69 -20.53 0.07
N PHE A 21 9.12 -19.28 0.20
CA PHE A 21 8.60 -18.19 -0.62
C PHE A 21 8.93 -18.37 -2.09
N ASP A 22 10.15 -18.80 -2.43
CA ASP A 22 10.54 -19.12 -3.81
C ASP A 22 9.72 -20.28 -4.39
N ALA A 23 9.30 -21.24 -3.54
CA ALA A 23 8.38 -22.31 -3.90
C ALA A 23 6.91 -21.86 -4.03
N GLY A 24 6.62 -20.57 -3.82
CA GLY A 24 5.29 -19.99 -3.92
C GLY A 24 4.44 -20.14 -2.65
N GLU A 25 5.01 -20.61 -1.54
CA GLU A 25 4.30 -20.65 -0.27
C GLU A 25 4.17 -19.24 0.30
N GLY A 26 2.93 -18.82 0.59
CA GLY A 26 2.62 -17.45 1.02
C GLY A 26 2.37 -17.28 2.52
N GLU A 27 2.64 -18.31 3.35
CA GLU A 27 2.27 -18.25 4.76
C GLU A 27 3.17 -17.28 5.55
N PRO A 28 2.60 -16.22 6.17
CA PRO A 28 3.39 -15.25 6.92
C PRO A 28 4.01 -15.86 8.18
N VAL A 29 5.26 -15.49 8.47
CA VAL A 29 5.94 -15.91 9.70
C VAL A 29 5.96 -14.74 10.68
N TYR A 30 5.26 -14.89 11.80
CA TYR A 30 5.23 -13.89 12.87
C TYR A 30 6.33 -14.17 13.88
N PHE A 31 7.03 -13.13 14.31
CA PHE A 31 8.08 -13.27 15.33
C PHE A 31 7.98 -12.20 16.42
N GLY A 32 8.46 -12.54 17.61
CA GLY A 32 8.54 -11.63 18.74
C GLY A 32 8.74 -12.32 20.08
N SER A 33 8.77 -11.52 21.15
CA SER A 33 8.98 -12.00 22.51
C SER A 33 7.66 -12.27 23.25
N HIS A 34 7.66 -13.21 24.22
CA HIS A 34 6.53 -13.49 25.10
C HIS A 34 5.20 -13.76 24.36
N ARG A 35 5.24 -14.50 23.24
CA ARG A 35 4.08 -14.82 22.38
C ARG A 35 3.36 -13.59 21.79
N ARG A 36 3.97 -12.41 21.86
CA ARG A 36 3.47 -11.20 21.21
C ARG A 36 4.18 -11.06 19.87
N ALA A 37 3.40 -11.00 18.78
CA ALA A 37 3.95 -10.65 17.47
C ALA A 37 4.49 -9.21 17.49
N GLN A 38 5.74 -9.04 17.08
CA GLN A 38 6.41 -7.74 16.94
C GLN A 38 6.74 -7.43 15.48
N GLY A 39 6.95 -8.46 14.67
CA GLY A 39 7.14 -8.35 13.23
C GLY A 39 6.56 -9.56 12.50
N VAL A 40 6.48 -9.42 11.18
CA VAL A 40 6.06 -10.47 10.27
C VAL A 40 7.01 -10.51 9.08
N ILE A 41 7.31 -11.70 8.60
CA ILE A 41 8.08 -11.95 7.38
C ILE A 41 7.10 -12.49 6.34
N VAL A 42 7.04 -11.84 5.18
CA VAL A 42 6.15 -12.18 4.06
C VAL A 42 6.93 -12.19 2.74
N PRO A 43 6.45 -12.88 1.69
CA PRO A 43 7.00 -12.73 0.35
C PRO A 43 6.88 -11.29 -0.14
N VAL A 44 7.87 -10.83 -0.94
CA VAL A 44 7.89 -9.46 -1.49
C VAL A 44 6.62 -9.16 -2.29
N ALA A 45 6.20 -10.08 -3.17
CA ALA A 45 4.98 -9.91 -3.97
C ALA A 45 3.69 -9.77 -3.11
N VAL A 46 3.68 -10.34 -1.90
CA VAL A 46 2.56 -10.14 -0.96
C VAL A 46 2.65 -8.76 -0.32
N TRP A 47 3.85 -8.33 0.08
CA TRP A 47 4.08 -7.02 0.64
C TRP A 47 3.72 -5.89 -0.33
N GLU A 48 4.13 -6.00 -1.60
CA GLU A 48 3.81 -5.01 -2.65
C GLU A 48 2.30 -4.85 -2.84
N LYS A 49 1.55 -5.96 -2.88
CA LYS A 49 0.08 -5.91 -2.95
C LYS A 49 -0.57 -5.26 -1.73
N LEU A 50 0.01 -5.45 -0.55
CA LEU A 50 -0.49 -4.80 0.67
C LEU A 50 -0.22 -3.29 0.65
N LEU A 51 0.91 -2.86 0.07
CA LEU A 51 1.21 -1.45 -0.12
C LEU A 51 0.22 -0.79 -1.09
N GLU A 52 -0.02 -1.41 -2.25
CA GLU A 52 -1.00 -0.92 -3.24
C GLU A 52 -2.39 -0.79 -2.62
N ALA A 53 -2.85 -1.81 -1.89
CA ALA A 53 -4.16 -1.78 -1.24
C ALA A 53 -4.26 -0.70 -0.15
N ALA A 54 -3.17 -0.40 0.56
CA ALA A 54 -3.14 0.66 1.56
C ALA A 54 -3.18 2.06 0.91
N GLU A 55 -2.56 2.23 -0.25
CA GLU A 55 -2.66 3.46 -1.06
C GLU A 55 -4.10 3.66 -1.57
N ASP A 56 -4.72 2.60 -2.09
CA ASP A 56 -6.11 2.64 -2.56
C ASP A 56 -7.10 3.06 -1.44
N GLU A 57 -6.86 2.64 -0.19
CA GLU A 57 -7.72 3.02 0.93
C GLU A 57 -7.65 4.52 1.25
N LEU A 58 -6.46 5.11 1.19
CA LEU A 58 -6.24 6.54 1.38
C LEU A 58 -6.89 7.34 0.24
N ASP A 59 -6.73 6.88 -1.00
CA ASP A 59 -7.34 7.51 -2.18
C ASP A 59 -8.87 7.40 -2.15
N ALA A 60 -9.41 6.28 -1.68
CA ALA A 60 -10.84 6.09 -1.51
C ALA A 60 -11.42 7.05 -0.47
N GLU A 61 -10.71 7.31 0.64
CA GLU A 61 -11.13 8.30 1.63
C GLU A 61 -11.17 9.71 1.03
N LEU A 62 -10.11 10.13 0.34
CA LEU A 62 -10.06 11.41 -0.37
C LEU A 62 -11.15 11.54 -1.44
N ALA A 63 -11.43 10.47 -2.18
CA ALA A 63 -12.51 10.45 -3.17
C ALA A 63 -13.89 10.63 -2.51
N ARG A 64 -14.15 9.96 -1.39
CA ARG A 64 -15.38 10.15 -0.61
C ARG A 64 -15.52 11.58 -0.08
N GLU A 65 -14.43 12.17 0.44
CA GLU A 65 -14.45 13.56 0.89
C GLU A 65 -14.75 14.53 -0.25
N ARG A 66 -14.13 14.32 -1.42
CA ARG A 66 -14.37 15.15 -2.61
C ARG A 66 -15.81 15.03 -3.09
N LEU A 67 -16.37 13.81 -3.14
CA LEU A 67 -17.77 13.58 -3.49
C LEU A 67 -18.73 14.24 -2.49
N ALA A 68 -18.41 14.19 -1.19
CA ALA A 68 -19.24 14.84 -0.16
C ALA A 68 -19.23 16.38 -0.26
N ARG A 69 -18.15 16.95 -0.80
CA ARG A 69 -18.01 18.41 -1.04
C ARG A 69 -18.34 18.82 -2.46
N ASP A 70 -18.70 17.88 -3.32
CA ASP A 70 -19.03 18.14 -4.70
C ASP A 70 -20.32 18.95 -4.78
N ASP A 71 -20.24 20.12 -5.41
CA ASP A 71 -21.38 21.00 -5.64
C ASP A 71 -22.03 20.75 -7.01
N GLY A 72 -21.62 19.68 -7.69
CA GLY A 72 -22.13 19.25 -8.99
C GLY A 72 -21.59 20.06 -10.18
N ARG A 73 -20.62 20.96 -9.94
CA ARG A 73 -19.97 21.72 -11.01
C ARG A 73 -18.83 20.91 -11.61
N HIS A 74 -19.09 20.36 -12.79
CA HIS A 74 -18.09 19.68 -13.60
C HIS A 74 -17.68 20.56 -14.77
N LEU A 75 -16.37 20.68 -14.99
CA LEU A 75 -15.85 21.34 -16.18
C LEU A 75 -16.01 20.39 -17.38
N SER A 76 -16.52 20.91 -18.48
CA SER A 76 -16.42 20.26 -19.77
C SER A 76 -14.96 20.18 -20.22
N GLN A 77 -14.66 19.26 -21.14
CA GLN A 77 -13.31 19.11 -21.70
C GLN A 77 -12.78 20.42 -22.30
N ALA A 78 -13.65 21.23 -22.91
CA ALA A 78 -13.29 22.53 -23.48
C ALA A 78 -12.86 23.52 -22.39
N GLU A 79 -13.61 23.59 -21.29
CA GLU A 79 -13.29 24.46 -20.15
C GLU A 79 -12.01 24.02 -19.43
N VAL A 80 -11.77 22.71 -19.31
CA VAL A 80 -10.51 22.17 -18.77
C VAL A 80 -9.32 22.62 -19.62
N ASN A 81 -9.42 22.49 -20.95
CA ASN A 81 -8.34 22.90 -21.86
C ASN A 81 -8.06 24.40 -21.73
N GLU A 82 -9.12 25.23 -21.64
CA GLU A 82 -8.99 26.68 -21.48
C GLU A 82 -8.30 27.07 -20.15
N VAL A 83 -8.60 26.37 -19.05
CA VAL A 83 -7.92 26.59 -17.75
C VAL A 83 -6.45 26.20 -17.84
N LEU A 84 -6.13 25.06 -18.44
CA LEU A 84 -4.76 24.58 -18.58
C LEU A 84 -3.91 25.51 -19.45
N ASP A 85 -4.47 26.05 -20.53
CA ASP A 85 -3.78 26.99 -21.41
C ASP A 85 -3.50 28.33 -20.71
N ARG A 86 -4.44 28.83 -19.90
CA ARG A 86 -4.22 30.01 -19.05
C ARG A 86 -3.10 29.80 -18.02
N LEU A 87 -3.06 28.63 -17.39
CA LEU A 87 -2.01 28.28 -16.40
C LEU A 87 -0.62 28.09 -17.03
N ARG A 88 -0.55 27.75 -18.31
CA ARG A 88 0.71 27.66 -19.08
C ARG A 88 1.17 29.04 -19.52
N ALA A 89 0.25 29.87 -20.03
CA ALA A 89 0.56 31.24 -20.45
C ALA A 89 1.03 32.12 -19.28
N GLY A 90 0.45 31.96 -18.10
CA GLY A 90 0.82 32.73 -16.90
C GLY A 90 2.16 32.34 -16.23
N ARG A 91 2.80 31.23 -16.64
CA ARG A 91 4.12 30.79 -16.15
C ARG A 91 5.28 31.20 -17.06
N SER A 92 4.99 31.80 -18.21
CA SER A 92 5.97 32.31 -19.17
C SER A 92 6.17 33.83 -19.11
N ALA A 93 5.59 34.50 -18.10
CA ALA A 93 5.81 35.91 -17.77
C ALA A 93 6.52 36.02 -16.41
#